data_AF-A0A316X4K7-F1
#
_entry.id   AF-A0A316X4K7-F1
#
_cell.length_a   1.000
_cell.length_b   1.000
_cell.length_c   1.000
_cell.angle_alpha   90.00
_cell.angle_beta   90.00
_cell.angle_gamma   90.00
#
_symmetry.space_group_name_H-M   'P 1'
#
loop_
_entity.id
_entity.type
_entity.pdbx_description
1 polymer ?
#
loop_
_entity_poly.entity_id
_entity_poly.type
_entity_poly.pdbx_seq_one_letter_code
_entity_poly.pdbx_strand_id
1 'polypeptide(L)' 'MVDYFGFFVKLTVISVIIMIVNIIFVPLKTYRTGKILLFIIAGILFIIGAGGCFLMSISNVGSYRY' A
#
# COMPACT_ATOMS: atom_id res chain seq x y z
N MET A 1 12.21 2.31 -14.85
CA MET A 1 12.13 1.23 -13.83
C MET A 1 12.30 1.79 -12.41
N VAL A 2 13.35 2.58 -12.14
CA VAL A 2 13.63 3.13 -10.79
C VAL A 2 12.53 4.05 -10.27
N ASP A 3 12.01 4.97 -11.08
CA ASP A 3 10.94 5.90 -10.65
C ASP A 3 9.63 5.22 -10.26
N TYR A 4 9.27 4.16 -11.00
CA TYR A 4 8.07 3.37 -10.74
C TYR A 4 8.24 2.50 -9.48
N PHE A 5 9.42 1.92 -9.23
CA PHE A 5 9.67 1.22 -7.96
C PHE A 5 9.55 2.16 -6.77
N GLY A 6 10.12 3.36 -6.85
CA GLY A 6 9.99 4.40 -5.84
C GLY A 6 8.53 4.83 -5.61
N PHE A 7 7.72 4.89 -6.66
CA PHE A 7 6.29 5.17 -6.57
C PHE A 7 5.55 4.10 -5.75
N PHE A 8 5.74 2.81 -6.06
CA PHE A 8 5.07 1.71 -5.35
C PHE A 8 5.52 1.58 -3.89
N VAL A 9 6.80 1.84 -3.60
CA VAL A 9 7.29 1.90 -2.21
C VAL A 9 6.59 3.02 -1.44
N LYS A 10 6.51 4.23 -2.01
CA LYS A 10 5.80 5.36 -1.37
C LYS A 10 4.32 5.07 -1.19
N LEU A 11 3.66 4.42 -2.15
CA LEU A 11 2.27 4.00 -2.06
C LEU A 11 2.04 3.05 -0.88
N THR A 12 2.95 2.08 -0.69
CA THR A 12 2.92 1.12 0.42
C THR A 12 3.11 1.84 1.76
N VAL A 13 4.05 2.78 1.85
CA VAL A 13 4.29 3.57 3.07
C VAL A 13 3.05 4.41 3.44
N ILE A 14 2.44 5.10 2.47
CA ILE A 14 1.24 5.92 2.70
C ILE A 14 0.07 5.06 3.17
N SER A 15 -0.12 3.89 2.56
CA SER A 15 -1.14 2.90 2.97
C SER A 15 -0.98 2.51 4.46
N VAL A 16 0.25 2.20 4.89
CA VAL A 16 0.54 1.83 6.28
C VAL A 16 0.27 2.99 7.23
N ILE A 17 0.66 4.22 6.87
CA ILE A 17 0.38 5.42 7.68
C ILE A 17 -1.13 5.61 7.86
N ILE A 18 -1.91 5.50 6.78
CA ILE A 18 -3.38 5.61 6.85
C ILE A 18 -3.97 4.55 7.78
N MET A 19 -3.44 3.33 7.74
CA MET A 19 -3.88 2.24 8.62
C MET A 19 -3.59 2.54 10.09
N ILE A 20 -2.37 2.97 10.42
CA ILE A 20 -1.97 3.32 11.80
C ILE A 20 -2.81 4.49 12.32
N VAL A 21 -2.98 5.55 11.53
CA VAL A 21 -3.80 6.71 11.89
C VAL A 21 -5.25 6.29 12.15
N ASN A 22 -5.82 5.40 11.32
CA ASN A 22 -7.16 4.87 11.55
C ASN A 22 -7.29 4.09 12.86
N ILE A 23 -6.27 3.30 13.21
CA ILE A 23 -6.29 2.50 14.44
C ILE A 23 -6.28 3.43 15.65
N ILE A 24 -5.37 4.40 15.67
CA ILE A 24 -5.11 5.28 16.82
C ILE A 24 -6.22 6.32 17.02
N PHE A 25 -6.61 7.02 15.95
CA PHE A 25 -7.40 8.26 16.08
C PHE A 25 -8.90 8.07 15.85
N VAL A 26 -9.34 6.98 15.19
CA VAL A 26 -10.75 6.81 14.82
C VAL A 26 -11.45 5.86 15.81
N PRO A 27 -12.32 6.36 16.70
CA PRO A 27 -13.02 5.51 17.66
C PRO A 27 -14.03 4.60 16.94
N LEU A 28 -13.94 3.28 17.20
CA LEU A 28 -14.72 2.23 16.52
C LEU A 28 -16.23 2.37 16.77
N LYS A 29 -16.61 2.92 17.93
CA LYS A 29 -17.98 2.94 18.42
C LYS A 29 -18.88 3.95 17.69
N THR A 30 -18.29 5.03 17.18
CA THR A 30 -19.01 6.15 16.56
C THR A 30 -18.93 6.12 15.03
N TYR A 31 -17.79 5.69 14.46
CA TYR A 31 -17.53 5.78 13.02
C TYR A 31 -17.31 4.41 12.36
N ARG A 32 -18.02 3.38 12.85
CA ARG A 32 -17.77 1.98 12.49
C ARG A 32 -17.73 1.74 10.97
N THR A 33 -18.71 2.26 10.23
CA THR A 33 -18.79 2.12 8.77
C THR A 33 -17.66 2.87 8.04
N GLY A 34 -17.38 4.12 8.44
CA GLY A 34 -16.31 4.92 7.85
C GLY A 34 -14.92 4.31 8.09
N LYS A 35 -14.70 3.75 9.29
CA LYS A 35 -13.46 3.07 9.65
C LYS A 35 -13.23 1.80 8.81
N ILE A 36 -14.29 1.00 8.60
CA ILE A 36 -14.22 -0.19 7.74
C ILE A 36 -13.90 0.20 6.30
N LEU A 37 -14.58 1.23 5.76
CA LEU A 37 -14.34 1.72 4.40
C LEU A 37 -12.88 2.19 4.22
N LEU A 38 -12.36 2.96 5.18
CA LEU A 38 -10.97 3.41 5.17
C LEU A 38 -9.97 2.23 5.25
N PHE A 39 -10.27 1.20 6.03
CA PHE A 39 -9.44 -0.01 6.08
C PHE A 39 -9.41 -0.75 4.74
N ILE A 40 -10.55 -0.83 4.06
CA ILE A 40 -10.64 -1.44 2.72
C ILE A 40 -9.79 -0.64 1.74
N ILE A 41 -9.91 0.69 1.73
CA ILE A 41 -9.11 1.55 0.84
C ILE A 41 -7.62 1.41 1.14
N ALA A 42 -7.21 1.43 2.41
CA ALA A 42 -5.82 1.26 2.82
C ALA A 42 -5.27 -0.11 2.41
N GLY A 43 -6.08 -1.17 2.51
CA GLY A 43 -5.73 -2.52 2.09
C GLY A 43 -5.57 -2.65 0.58
N ILE A 44 -6.45 -2.04 -0.22
CA ILE A 44 -6.32 -2.03 -1.68
C ILE A 44 -5.03 -1.31 -2.09
N LEU A 45 -4.76 -0.14 -1.51
CA LEU A 45 -3.52 0.60 -1.76
C LEU A 45 -2.29 -0.20 -1.36
N PHE A 46 -2.35 -0.97 -0.27
CA PHE A 46 -1.28 -1.86 0.15
C PHE A 46 -1.01 -2.95 -0.87
N ILE A 47 -2.05 -3.64 -1.35
CA ILE A 47 -1.94 -4.74 -2.32
C ILE A 47 -1.36 -4.23 -3.63
N ILE A 48 -1.81 -3.07 -4.11
CA ILE A 48 -1.29 -2.45 -5.33
C ILE A 48 0.18 -2.05 -5.15
N GLY A 49 0.55 -1.47 -4.01
CA GLY A 49 1.92 -1.08 -3.70
C GLY A 49 2.86 -2.29 -3.62
N ALA A 50 2.52 -3.27 -2.79
CA ALA A 50 3.30 -4.49 -2.62
C ALA A 50 3.36 -5.33 -3.91
N GLY A 51 2.24 -5.48 -4.60
CA GLY A 51 2.16 -6.19 -5.89
C GLY A 51 2.98 -5.51 -6.98
N GLY A 52 2.91 -4.19 -7.07
CA GLY A 52 3.74 -3.40 -7.98
C GLY A 52 5.24 -3.55 -7.70
N CYS A 53 5.65 -3.47 -6.43
CA CYS A 53 7.03 -3.73 -6.01
C CYS A 53 7.49 -5.16 -6.36
N PHE A 54 6.64 -6.16 -6.12
CA PHE A 54 6.95 -7.57 -6.40
C PHE A 54 7.14 -7.84 -7.89
N LEU A 55 6.20 -7.40 -8.72
CA LEU A 55 6.29 -7.51 -10.18
C LEU A 55 7.55 -6.81 -10.70
N MET A 56 7.85 -5.62 -10.17
CA MET A 56 9.03 -4.86 -10.59
C MET A 56 10.33 -5.57 -10.25
N SER A 57 10.43 -6.14 -9.04
CA SER A 57 11.57 -6.97 -8.63
C SER A 57 11.79 -8.15 -9.57
N ILE A 58 10.73 -8.89 -9.92
CA ILE A 58 10.83 -10.04 -10.83
C ILE A 58 11.26 -9.58 -12.24
N SER A 59 10.67 -8.49 -12.76
CA SER A 59 11.06 -7.96 -14.06
C SER A 59 12.49 -7.43 -14.10
N ASN A 60 12.99 -6.85 -13.00
CA ASN A 60 14.37 -6.38 -12.93
C ASN A 60 15.35 -7.56 -12.94
N VAL A 61 15.05 -8.65 -12.20
CA VAL A 61 15.84 -9.90 -12.23
C VAL A 61 15.81 -10.57 -13.62
N GLY A 62 14.67 -10.52 -14.32
CA GLY A 62 14.55 -11.03 -15.69
C GLY A 62 15.36 -10.24 -16.72
N SER A 63 15.52 -8.92 -16.52
CA SER A 63 16.27 -8.05 -17.43
C SER A 63 17.79 -8.19 -17.34
N TYR A 64 18.34 -8.73 -16.24
CA TYR A 64 19.79 -9.03 -16.14
C TYR A 64 20.19 -10.37 -16.76
N ARG A 65 19.21 -11.19 -17.18
CA ARG A 65 19.42 -12.50 -17.80
C ARG A 65 19.48 -12.46 -19.34
N TYR A 66 19.30 -11.28 -19.94
CA TYR A 66 19.43 -11.05 -21.38
C TYR A 66 20.36 -9.88 -21.65
#